data_AF-A0A1C6NH60-F1
#
_entry.id   AF-A0A1C6NH60-F1
#
_cell.length_a   1.000
_cell.length_b   1.000
_cell.length_c   1.000
_cell.angle_alpha   90.00
_cell.angle_beta   90.00
_cell.angle_gamma   90.00
#
_symmetry.space_group_name_H-M   'P 1'
#
loop_
_entity.id
_entity.type
_entity.pdbx_description
1 polymer ?
#
loop_
_entity_poly.entity_id
_entity_poly.type
_entity_poly.pdbx_seq_one_letter_code
_entity_poly.pdbx_strand_id
1 'polypeptide(L)'
;MTTATASGAYPFLAEGGLGAQGVYIGRDVHAEAAFTYDPFALYGRLDGFTNPNILLAGIIGMGKSALAKSLAVRAVAFGYRIYVPCAPKGEWTVVAQELGGQTIALGPGLPGRLNPLDAPARPNGVSEEDWANEVHKRRLLLLGSLAKTVLRRDLHPMEHTALDVALNQAVTHAEANGTTPLLGDVAHVLGSPERLDSALGELSGRLGQAAEDLAHALRRLVHGDLAGMFDAPSTVTFDPSATPEDKDALIARMTAKNAALKKENKELGGARRAQRLHGPVDEAASADPAAWPG
;
A
#
# COMPACT_ATOMS: atom_id res chain seq x y z
N MET A 1 1.10 14.04 59.79
CA MET A 1 2.26 14.50 59.02
C MET A 1 2.91 15.65 59.79
N THR A 2 4.23 15.68 59.94
CA THR A 2 4.96 16.76 60.62
C THR A 2 5.65 17.64 59.58
N THR A 3 6.02 18.88 59.93
CA THR A 3 6.73 19.78 59.00
C THR A 3 8.06 19.19 58.51
N ALA A 4 8.74 18.39 59.35
CA ALA A 4 9.96 17.67 58.98
C ALA A 4 9.73 16.46 58.04
N THR A 5 8.54 15.85 58.05
CA THR A 5 8.16 14.85 57.02
C THR A 5 7.64 15.50 55.74
N ALA A 6 7.04 16.70 55.83
CA ALA A 6 6.66 17.48 54.67
C ALA A 6 7.87 18.06 53.91
N SER A 7 8.94 18.47 54.61
CA SER A 7 10.17 18.98 53.96
C SER A 7 10.98 17.91 53.21
N GLY A 8 10.72 16.62 53.45
CA GLY A 8 11.28 15.51 52.70
C GLY A 8 10.37 15.00 51.57
N ALA A 9 9.14 15.51 51.46
CA ALA A 9 8.24 15.16 50.37
C ALA A 9 8.58 16.00 49.13
N TYR A 10 8.83 15.34 48.00
CA TYR A 10 9.07 16.01 46.72
C TYR A 10 7.88 15.73 45.77
N PRO A 11 6.78 16.49 45.88
CA PRO A 11 5.52 16.21 45.17
C PRO A 11 5.56 16.51 43.66
N PHE A 12 6.73 16.88 43.12
CA PHE A 12 6.94 17.26 41.72
C PHE A 12 7.77 16.23 40.94
N LEU A 13 7.75 14.96 41.36
CA LEU A 13 8.29 13.85 40.59
C LEU A 13 7.34 13.53 39.43
N ALA A 14 7.63 14.07 38.26
CA ALA A 14 7.04 13.60 37.01
C ALA A 14 7.65 12.24 36.59
N GLU A 15 6.91 11.48 35.78
CA GLU A 15 7.40 10.22 35.23
C GLU A 15 8.58 10.45 34.27
N GLY A 16 9.53 9.51 34.21
CA GLY A 16 10.69 9.58 33.32
C GLY A 16 10.35 9.42 31.82
N GLY A 17 9.09 9.18 31.48
CA GLY A 17 8.61 8.94 30.13
C GLY A 17 9.26 7.71 29.47
N LEU A 18 9.30 7.72 28.15
CA LEU A 18 9.87 6.65 27.32
C LEU A 18 11.42 6.77 27.17
N GLY A 19 12.06 7.61 27.98
CA GLY A 19 13.46 7.98 27.84
C GLY A 19 13.70 8.95 26.69
N ALA A 20 14.96 9.06 26.25
CA ALA A 20 15.41 9.95 25.17
C ALA A 20 15.67 9.23 23.84
N GLN A 21 15.29 7.94 23.75
CA GLN A 21 15.46 7.14 22.53
C GLN A 21 14.26 7.35 21.59
N GLY A 22 14.55 7.39 20.29
CA GLY A 22 13.53 7.49 19.25
C GLY A 22 13.21 8.91 18.76
N VAL A 23 12.17 9.02 17.94
CA VAL A 23 11.84 10.24 17.19
C VAL A 23 11.21 11.29 18.13
N TYR A 24 11.77 12.51 18.16
CA TYR A 24 11.18 13.63 18.88
C TYR A 24 9.78 13.96 18.34
N ILE A 25 8.80 14.01 19.25
CA ILE A 25 7.40 14.36 18.96
C ILE A 25 7.13 15.80 19.37
N GLY A 26 7.40 16.13 20.63
CA GLY A 26 7.06 17.41 21.26
C GLY A 26 7.56 17.47 22.71
N ARG A 27 6.99 18.38 23.50
CA ARG A 27 7.30 18.53 24.93
C ARG A 27 6.23 17.84 25.77
N ASP A 28 6.64 17.07 26.77
CA ASP A 28 5.71 16.60 27.81
C ASP A 28 5.29 17.78 28.69
N VAL A 29 3.98 17.92 28.94
CA VAL A 29 3.41 19.06 29.67
C VAL A 29 3.50 18.93 31.20
N HIS A 30 3.84 17.75 31.71
CA HIS A 30 3.97 17.47 33.14
C HIS A 30 5.43 17.29 33.56
N ALA A 31 6.21 16.56 32.77
CA ALA A 31 7.66 16.39 32.97
C ALA A 31 8.49 17.58 32.45
N GLU A 32 7.88 18.49 31.68
CA GLU A 32 8.57 19.62 31.02
C GLU A 32 9.72 19.22 30.07
N ALA A 33 9.88 17.92 29.83
CA ALA A 33 10.96 17.27 29.09
C ALA A 33 10.60 17.01 27.62
N ALA A 34 11.57 16.52 26.85
CA ALA A 34 11.34 16.05 25.49
C ALA A 34 10.55 14.73 25.50
N PHE A 35 9.46 14.67 24.75
CA PHE A 35 8.73 13.44 24.47
C PHE A 35 9.23 12.87 23.14
N THR A 36 9.99 11.78 23.20
CA THR A 36 10.38 10.96 22.04
C THR A 36 9.53 9.69 21.99
N TYR A 37 9.29 9.21 20.77
CA TYR A 37 8.59 7.95 20.53
C TYR A 37 9.16 7.27 19.30
N ASP A 38 9.54 6.01 19.44
CA ASP A 38 9.88 5.12 18.34
C ASP A 38 9.21 3.76 18.59
N PRO A 39 8.19 3.41 17.78
CA PRO A 39 7.42 2.19 18.01
C PRO A 39 8.23 0.92 17.76
N PHE A 40 9.27 0.96 16.92
CA PHE A 40 10.11 -0.19 16.61
C PHE A 40 11.14 -0.40 17.73
N ALA A 41 11.73 0.68 18.25
CA ALA A 41 12.65 0.62 19.38
C ALA A 41 11.98 0.19 20.70
N LEU A 42 10.66 0.33 20.83
CA LEU A 42 9.87 -0.10 21.98
C LEU A 42 9.27 -1.52 21.80
N TYR A 43 9.18 -2.00 20.56
CA TYR A 43 8.64 -3.33 20.25
C TYR A 43 9.47 -4.44 20.92
N GLY A 44 8.80 -5.30 21.69
CA GLY A 44 9.45 -6.35 22.47
C GLY A 44 10.28 -5.88 23.67
N ARG A 45 10.33 -4.57 23.97
CA ARG A 45 11.00 -4.02 25.17
C ARG A 45 10.05 -3.62 26.30
N LEU A 46 8.83 -3.19 25.97
CA LEU A 46 7.80 -2.84 26.95
C LEU A 46 6.78 -3.96 27.08
N ASP A 47 6.52 -4.38 28.31
CA ASP A 47 5.47 -5.37 28.63
C ASP A 47 4.11 -4.85 28.14
N GLY A 48 3.44 -5.65 27.31
CA GLY A 48 2.15 -5.30 26.71
C GLY A 48 2.22 -4.45 25.43
N PHE A 49 3.40 -4.03 24.96
CA PHE A 49 3.53 -3.35 23.66
C PHE A 49 3.59 -4.36 22.51
N THR A 50 2.43 -4.65 21.92
CA THR A 50 2.23 -5.78 20.98
C THR A 50 2.28 -5.42 19.51
N ASN A 51 2.36 -4.14 19.13
CA ASN A 51 2.36 -3.73 17.72
C ASN A 51 2.93 -2.30 17.52
N PRO A 52 3.81 -2.05 16.53
CA PRO A 52 4.38 -0.73 16.26
C PRO A 52 3.46 0.28 15.53
N ASN A 53 2.18 -0.03 15.31
CA ASN A 53 1.23 0.84 14.61
C ASN A 53 0.94 2.16 15.34
N ILE A 54 0.77 3.26 14.58
CA ILE A 54 0.43 4.60 15.08
C ILE A 54 -0.89 5.08 14.46
N LEU A 55 -1.83 5.56 15.29
CA LEU A 55 -3.05 6.25 14.85
C LEU A 55 -2.90 7.76 15.02
N LEU A 56 -3.03 8.53 13.92
CA LEU A 56 -2.99 10.00 13.93
C LEU A 56 -4.39 10.59 13.70
N ALA A 57 -5.14 10.80 14.78
CA ALA A 57 -6.52 11.32 14.77
C ALA A 57 -6.61 12.82 15.13
N GLY A 58 -7.75 13.45 14.83
CA GLY A 58 -8.03 14.87 15.13
C GLY A 58 -8.86 15.57 14.05
N ILE A 59 -9.42 16.74 14.35
CA ILE A 59 -10.28 17.49 13.39
C ILE A 59 -9.46 18.16 12.25
N ILE A 60 -10.15 18.72 11.26
CA ILE A 60 -9.52 19.44 10.14
C ILE A 60 -8.80 20.68 10.70
N GLY A 61 -7.59 20.97 10.19
CA GLY A 61 -6.77 22.11 10.63
C GLY A 61 -5.83 21.84 11.82
N MET A 62 -6.02 20.77 12.59
CA MET A 62 -5.20 20.46 13.79
C MET A 62 -3.82 19.86 13.49
N GLY A 63 -3.15 20.29 12.42
CA GLY A 63 -1.75 19.91 12.17
C GLY A 63 -1.44 18.44 11.83
N LYS A 64 -2.42 17.52 11.73
CA LYS A 64 -2.17 16.08 11.43
C LYS A 64 -1.17 15.81 10.29
N SER A 65 -1.33 16.49 9.14
CA SER A 65 -0.44 16.37 7.96
C SER A 65 0.97 16.91 8.28
N ALA A 66 1.08 17.96 9.09
CA ALA A 66 2.37 18.50 9.54
C ALA A 66 3.07 17.55 10.54
N LEU A 67 2.32 16.95 11.49
CA LEU A 67 2.85 15.94 12.41
C LEU A 67 3.32 14.69 11.66
N ALA A 68 2.50 14.14 10.77
CA ALA A 68 2.86 12.97 9.96
C ALA A 68 4.13 13.20 9.12
N LYS A 69 4.25 14.38 8.49
CA LYS A 69 5.46 14.76 7.74
C LYS A 69 6.68 14.98 8.65
N SER A 70 6.50 15.63 9.79
CA SER A 70 7.58 15.81 10.78
C SER A 70 8.09 14.47 11.28
N LEU A 71 7.19 13.53 11.55
CA LEU A 71 7.52 12.16 11.92
C LEU A 71 8.30 11.45 10.81
N ALA A 72 7.80 11.47 9.58
CA ALA A 72 8.46 10.82 8.44
C ALA A 72 9.88 11.39 8.18
N VAL A 73 10.02 12.72 8.11
CA VAL A 73 11.31 13.40 7.89
C VAL A 73 12.30 13.08 9.02
N ARG A 74 11.84 13.10 10.28
CA ARG A 74 12.71 12.75 11.43
C ARG A 74 13.07 11.27 11.41
N ALA A 75 12.12 10.37 11.12
CA ALA A 75 12.36 8.94 11.07
C ALA A 75 13.39 8.55 9.99
N VAL A 76 13.43 9.24 8.85
CA VAL A 76 14.50 9.07 7.85
C VAL A 76 15.89 9.35 8.45
N ALA A 77 16.04 10.35 9.33
CA ALA A 77 17.29 10.61 10.05
C ALA A 77 17.66 9.54 11.10
N PHE A 78 16.74 8.63 11.44
CA PHE A 78 16.99 7.41 12.23
C PHE A 78 17.17 6.16 11.33
N GLY A 79 17.29 6.33 10.00
CA GLY A 79 17.47 5.24 9.04
C GLY A 79 16.17 4.55 8.57
N TYR A 80 14.99 5.01 9.01
CA TYR A 80 13.72 4.43 8.57
C TYR A 80 13.37 4.82 7.14
N ARG A 81 13.15 3.82 6.28
CA ARG A 81 12.52 4.01 4.97
C ARG A 81 11.02 4.24 5.14
N ILE A 82 10.48 5.31 4.53
CA ILE A 82 9.06 5.65 4.64
C ILE A 82 8.32 5.31 3.36
N TYR A 83 7.15 4.69 3.51
CA TYR A 83 6.25 4.31 2.43
C TYR A 83 4.90 5.02 2.54
N VAL A 84 4.49 5.72 1.47
CA VAL A 84 3.21 6.46 1.42
C VAL A 84 2.30 5.90 0.30
N PRO A 85 1.33 5.01 0.63
CA PRO A 85 0.47 4.37 -0.37
C PRO A 85 -0.66 5.26 -0.90
N CYS A 86 -0.99 6.36 -0.23
CA CYS A 86 -2.10 7.23 -0.61
C CYS A 86 -1.77 8.70 -0.30
N ALA A 87 -1.45 9.47 -1.34
CA ALA A 87 -1.24 10.92 -1.25
C ALA A 87 -2.14 11.66 -2.28
N PRO A 88 -3.49 11.67 -2.14
CA PRO A 88 -4.42 11.97 -3.23
C PRO A 88 -4.46 13.43 -3.71
N LYS A 89 -3.61 14.28 -3.13
CA LYS A 89 -3.41 15.70 -3.47
C LYS A 89 -1.96 16.04 -3.83
N GLY A 90 -1.05 15.08 -3.88
CA GLY A 90 0.39 15.33 -4.02
C GLY A 90 1.03 16.01 -2.80
N GLU A 91 0.34 16.02 -1.64
CA GLU A 91 0.81 16.67 -0.40
C GLU A 91 2.17 16.12 0.11
N TRP A 92 2.61 14.97 -0.39
CA TRP A 92 3.87 14.30 -0.04
C TRP A 92 4.94 14.40 -1.13
N THR A 93 4.62 14.89 -2.34
CA THR A 93 5.54 14.92 -3.49
C THR A 93 6.79 15.76 -3.20
N VAL A 94 6.61 16.97 -2.65
CA VAL A 94 7.74 17.83 -2.26
C VAL A 94 8.57 17.17 -1.16
N VAL A 95 7.94 16.56 -0.16
CA VAL A 95 8.65 15.88 0.94
C VAL A 95 9.50 14.72 0.42
N ALA A 96 9.01 13.98 -0.59
CA ALA A 96 9.79 12.94 -1.25
C ALA A 96 11.00 13.52 -1.99
N GLN A 97 10.77 14.52 -2.84
CA GLN A 97 11.82 15.13 -3.67
C GLN A 97 12.94 15.75 -2.83
N GLU A 98 12.62 16.44 -1.73
CA GLU A 98 13.62 17.02 -0.81
C GLU A 98 14.40 15.96 -0.02
N LEU A 99 13.84 14.75 0.13
CA LEU A 99 14.51 13.58 0.71
C LEU A 99 15.12 12.65 -0.37
N GLY A 100 15.24 13.14 -1.62
CA GLY A 100 15.73 12.41 -2.79
C GLY A 100 14.80 11.31 -3.33
N GLY A 101 13.77 10.96 -2.57
CA GLY A 101 12.83 9.89 -2.83
C GLY A 101 11.93 10.07 -4.05
N GLN A 102 11.33 8.95 -4.47
CA GLN A 102 10.59 8.83 -5.72
C GLN A 102 9.06 8.88 -5.50
N THR A 103 8.32 9.46 -6.45
CA THR A 103 6.84 9.50 -6.42
C THR A 103 6.22 9.11 -7.76
N ILE A 104 5.19 8.26 -7.75
CA ILE A 104 4.38 8.00 -8.96
C ILE A 104 3.07 8.79 -8.89
N ALA A 105 2.86 9.63 -9.90
CA ALA A 105 1.61 10.37 -10.12
C ALA A 105 0.63 9.50 -10.93
N LEU A 106 -0.24 8.76 -10.24
CA LEU A 106 -1.24 7.88 -10.86
C LEU A 106 -2.61 8.57 -10.94
N GLY A 107 -3.21 8.53 -12.13
CA GLY A 107 -4.53 9.08 -12.41
C GLY A 107 -4.76 9.23 -13.91
N PRO A 108 -6.03 9.36 -14.36
CA PRO A 108 -6.34 9.60 -15.77
C PRO A 108 -5.60 10.83 -16.30
N GLY A 109 -4.84 10.65 -17.39
CA GLY A 109 -4.05 11.72 -18.02
C GLY A 109 -2.79 12.15 -17.26
N LEU A 110 -2.42 11.48 -16.16
CA LEU A 110 -1.13 11.71 -15.50
C LEU A 110 -0.02 10.85 -16.16
N PRO A 111 1.26 11.25 -16.05
CA PRO A 111 2.35 10.56 -16.73
C PRO A 111 2.76 9.23 -16.07
N GLY A 112 2.43 9.01 -14.79
CA GLY A 112 2.84 7.81 -14.08
C GLY A 112 2.13 6.55 -14.56
N ARG A 113 2.84 5.43 -14.58
CA ARG A 113 2.30 4.07 -14.76
C ARG A 113 2.83 3.17 -13.67
N LEU A 114 2.05 2.16 -13.30
CA LEU A 114 2.43 1.14 -12.34
C LEU A 114 1.92 -0.21 -12.84
N ASN A 115 2.80 -1.12 -13.25
CA ASN A 115 2.38 -2.47 -13.61
C ASN A 115 2.08 -3.26 -12.31
N PRO A 116 0.83 -3.73 -12.09
CA PRO A 116 0.51 -4.55 -10.93
C PRO A 116 1.10 -5.96 -10.99
N LEU A 117 1.64 -6.38 -12.14
CA LEU A 117 2.23 -7.70 -12.35
C LEU A 117 3.77 -7.71 -12.25
N ASP A 118 4.41 -6.56 -12.03
CA ASP A 118 5.84 -6.48 -11.74
C ASP A 118 6.17 -7.28 -10.47
N ALA A 119 7.08 -8.24 -10.58
CA ALA A 119 7.62 -8.98 -9.45
C ALA A 119 8.86 -8.26 -8.90
N PRO A 120 9.05 -8.19 -7.57
CA PRO A 120 10.33 -7.74 -7.01
C PRO A 120 11.43 -8.80 -7.26
N ALA A 121 12.68 -8.44 -6.99
CA ALA A 121 13.79 -9.39 -7.04
C ALA A 121 13.56 -10.58 -6.08
N ARG A 122 13.97 -11.78 -6.50
CA ARG A 122 13.89 -12.99 -5.66
C ARG A 122 14.77 -12.82 -4.41
N PRO A 123 14.24 -13.02 -3.19
CA PRO A 123 15.04 -12.97 -1.97
C PRO A 123 16.12 -14.06 -1.95
N ASN A 124 17.25 -13.76 -1.32
CA ASN A 124 18.31 -14.74 -1.09
C ASN A 124 17.80 -15.90 -0.23
N GLY A 125 18.14 -17.14 -0.60
CA GLY A 125 17.75 -18.35 0.12
C GLY A 125 16.37 -18.93 -0.22
N VAL A 126 15.54 -18.23 -1.01
CA VAL A 126 14.26 -18.79 -1.52
C VAL A 126 14.51 -19.51 -2.84
N SER A 127 13.92 -20.70 -3.03
CA SER A 127 14.05 -21.45 -4.30
C SER A 127 13.36 -20.71 -5.45
N GLU A 128 13.71 -21.03 -6.69
CA GLU A 128 13.08 -20.43 -7.87
C GLU A 128 11.59 -20.83 -7.98
N GLU A 129 11.28 -22.09 -7.67
CA GLU A 129 9.91 -22.63 -7.67
C GLU A 129 9.04 -22.01 -6.58
N ASP A 130 9.52 -21.92 -5.34
CA ASP A 130 8.79 -21.27 -4.24
C ASP A 130 8.53 -19.79 -4.55
N TRP A 131 9.52 -19.12 -5.15
CA TRP A 131 9.40 -17.72 -5.54
C TRP A 131 8.39 -17.51 -6.67
N ALA A 132 8.43 -18.34 -7.71
CA ALA A 132 7.46 -18.29 -8.81
C ALA A 132 6.03 -18.51 -8.29
N ASN A 133 5.84 -19.50 -7.41
CA ASN A 133 4.56 -19.78 -6.76
C ASN A 133 4.06 -18.59 -5.91
N GLU A 134 4.93 -17.91 -5.17
CA GLU A 134 4.54 -16.77 -4.33
C GLU A 134 4.23 -15.51 -5.17
N VAL A 135 5.03 -15.25 -6.20
CA VAL A 135 4.76 -14.20 -7.20
C VAL A 135 3.42 -14.44 -7.90
N HIS A 136 3.11 -15.69 -8.26
CA HIS A 136 1.84 -16.06 -8.89
C HIS A 136 0.64 -15.79 -7.97
N LYS A 137 0.68 -16.28 -6.72
CA LYS A 137 -0.36 -16.00 -5.70
C LYS A 137 -0.58 -14.49 -5.51
N ARG A 138 0.51 -13.71 -5.43
CA ARG A 138 0.43 -12.26 -5.27
C ARG A 138 -0.20 -11.58 -6.48
N ARG A 139 0.18 -11.97 -7.70
CA ARG A 139 -0.43 -11.48 -8.95
C ARG A 139 -1.93 -11.80 -9.02
N LEU A 140 -2.32 -13.03 -8.68
CA LEU A 140 -3.73 -13.43 -8.58
C LEU A 140 -4.51 -12.60 -7.56
N LEU A 141 -3.95 -12.38 -6.36
CA LEU A 141 -4.59 -11.58 -5.32
C LEU A 141 -4.82 -10.13 -5.80
N LEU A 142 -3.81 -9.52 -6.44
CA LEU A 142 -3.90 -8.17 -6.98
C LEU A 142 -4.91 -8.06 -8.13
N LEU A 143 -4.87 -8.98 -9.10
CA LEU A 143 -5.83 -9.05 -10.21
C LEU A 143 -7.26 -9.25 -9.70
N GLY A 144 -7.45 -10.16 -8.75
CA GLY A 144 -8.73 -10.39 -8.10
C GLY A 144 -9.26 -9.14 -7.40
N SER A 145 -8.43 -8.45 -6.62
CA SER A 145 -8.79 -7.19 -5.97
C SER A 145 -9.13 -6.07 -6.97
N LEU A 146 -8.38 -5.94 -8.07
CA LEU A 146 -8.68 -4.98 -9.14
C LEU A 146 -10.01 -5.31 -9.82
N ALA A 147 -10.22 -6.57 -10.21
CA ALA A 147 -11.45 -7.04 -10.85
C ALA A 147 -12.68 -6.79 -9.95
N LYS A 148 -12.62 -7.19 -8.67
CA LYS A 148 -13.68 -6.92 -7.68
C LYS A 148 -13.97 -5.42 -7.53
N THR A 149 -12.95 -4.57 -7.58
CA THR A 149 -13.11 -3.11 -7.49
C THR A 149 -13.84 -2.53 -8.70
N VAL A 150 -13.55 -3.03 -9.91
CA VAL A 150 -14.21 -2.58 -11.16
C VAL A 150 -15.62 -3.16 -11.29
N LEU A 151 -15.82 -4.43 -10.95
CA LEU A 151 -17.10 -5.15 -11.01
C LEU A 151 -18.06 -4.77 -9.87
N ARG A 152 -17.54 -4.29 -8.73
CA ARG A 152 -18.29 -3.97 -7.50
C ARG A 152 -19.03 -5.16 -6.86
N ARG A 153 -18.55 -6.37 -7.13
CA ARG A 153 -18.98 -7.62 -6.52
C ARG A 153 -17.77 -8.52 -6.28
N ASP A 154 -17.96 -9.55 -5.48
CA ASP A 154 -17.01 -10.67 -5.45
C ASP A 154 -16.98 -11.41 -6.79
N LEU A 155 -15.87 -12.13 -7.01
CA LEU A 155 -15.70 -12.99 -8.18
C LEU A 155 -16.31 -14.36 -7.89
N HIS A 156 -16.94 -14.93 -8.91
CA HIS A 156 -17.39 -16.32 -8.91
C HIS A 156 -16.18 -17.28 -9.03
N PRO A 157 -16.32 -18.55 -8.60
CA PRO A 157 -15.24 -19.53 -8.70
C PRO A 157 -14.67 -19.69 -10.13
N MET A 158 -15.54 -19.64 -11.15
CA MET A 158 -15.11 -19.72 -12.56
C MET A 158 -14.33 -18.48 -13.02
N GLU A 159 -14.64 -17.29 -12.49
CA GLU A 159 -13.86 -16.07 -12.78
C GLU A 159 -12.49 -16.12 -12.10
N HIS A 160 -12.40 -16.73 -10.91
CA HIS A 160 -11.11 -17.03 -10.28
C HIS A 160 -10.27 -18.00 -11.13
N THR A 161 -10.88 -19.08 -11.65
CA THR A 161 -10.22 -20.00 -12.60
C THR A 161 -9.81 -19.31 -13.90
N ALA A 162 -10.65 -18.42 -14.44
CA ALA A 162 -10.33 -17.68 -15.66
C ALA A 162 -9.18 -16.69 -15.46
N LEU A 163 -9.11 -16.02 -14.30
CA LEU A 163 -7.95 -15.18 -13.93
C LEU A 163 -6.65 -15.99 -13.82
N ASP A 164 -6.70 -17.19 -13.24
CA ASP A 164 -5.54 -18.07 -13.10
C ASP A 164 -5.04 -18.56 -14.47
N VAL A 165 -5.93 -19.09 -15.31
CA VAL A 165 -5.62 -19.48 -16.69
C VAL A 165 -5.05 -18.32 -17.49
N ALA A 166 -5.69 -17.14 -17.43
CA ALA A 166 -5.26 -15.96 -18.18
C ALA A 166 -3.92 -15.41 -17.71
N LEU A 167 -3.66 -15.43 -16.40
CA LEU A 167 -2.38 -15.03 -15.82
C LEU A 167 -1.28 -16.02 -16.23
N ASN A 168 -1.51 -17.33 -16.11
CA ASN A 168 -0.54 -18.34 -16.50
C ASN A 168 -0.14 -18.21 -17.98
N GLN A 169 -1.12 -18.04 -18.88
CA GLN A 169 -0.83 -17.82 -20.31
C GLN A 169 -0.08 -16.50 -20.56
N ALA A 170 -0.44 -15.41 -19.87
CA ALA A 170 0.24 -14.12 -19.98
C ALA A 170 1.69 -14.18 -19.47
N VAL A 171 1.94 -14.88 -18.36
CA VAL A 171 3.29 -15.09 -17.80
C VAL A 171 4.13 -15.93 -18.75
N THR A 172 3.66 -17.08 -19.21
CA THR A 172 4.38 -17.93 -20.19
C THR A 172 4.70 -17.17 -21.48
N HIS A 173 3.78 -16.33 -21.97
CA HIS A 173 4.01 -15.51 -23.16
C HIS A 173 5.08 -14.43 -22.92
N ALA A 174 5.05 -13.77 -21.76
CA ALA A 174 6.03 -12.75 -21.42
C ALA A 174 7.43 -13.35 -21.23
N GLU A 175 7.54 -14.48 -20.53
CA GLU A 175 8.79 -15.23 -20.34
C GLU A 175 9.41 -15.68 -21.68
N ALA A 176 8.60 -16.22 -22.60
CA ALA A 176 9.06 -16.62 -23.93
C ALA A 176 9.59 -15.46 -24.78
N ASN A 177 9.16 -14.22 -24.49
CA ASN A 177 9.61 -12.99 -25.16
C ASN A 177 10.68 -12.20 -24.37
N GLY A 178 11.06 -12.65 -23.17
CA GLY A 178 11.96 -11.91 -22.29
C GLY A 178 11.37 -10.59 -21.75
N THR A 179 10.04 -10.48 -21.66
CA THR A 179 9.32 -9.30 -21.16
C THR A 179 8.65 -9.56 -19.80
N THR A 180 8.22 -8.50 -19.13
CA THR A 180 7.36 -8.62 -17.94
C THR A 180 5.89 -8.67 -18.36
N PRO A 181 5.04 -9.56 -17.80
CA PRO A 181 3.62 -9.60 -18.14
C PRO A 181 2.93 -8.29 -17.75
N LEU A 182 2.01 -7.84 -18.60
CA LEU A 182 1.19 -6.65 -18.43
C LEU A 182 -0.29 -7.01 -18.26
N LEU A 183 -1.05 -6.07 -17.69
CA LEU A 183 -2.50 -6.21 -17.57
C LEU A 183 -3.21 -6.39 -18.93
N GLY A 184 -2.61 -5.84 -20.00
CA GLY A 184 -3.06 -6.02 -21.38
C GLY A 184 -3.00 -7.48 -21.85
N ASP A 185 -1.97 -8.22 -21.46
CA ASP A 185 -1.80 -9.63 -21.87
C ASP A 185 -2.88 -10.51 -21.22
N VAL A 186 -3.12 -10.30 -19.92
CA VAL A 186 -4.20 -10.97 -19.16
C VAL A 186 -5.57 -10.61 -19.75
N ALA A 187 -5.81 -9.33 -20.06
CA ALA A 187 -7.06 -8.87 -20.69
C ALA A 187 -7.25 -9.45 -22.10
N HIS A 188 -6.18 -9.65 -22.87
CA HIS A 188 -6.21 -10.27 -24.19
C HIS A 188 -6.59 -11.75 -24.12
N VAL A 189 -6.06 -12.51 -23.15
CA VAL A 189 -6.47 -13.91 -22.93
C VAL A 189 -7.91 -14.00 -22.44
N LEU A 190 -8.31 -13.18 -21.46
CA LEU A 190 -9.70 -13.14 -20.97
C LEU A 190 -10.71 -12.77 -22.07
N GLY A 191 -10.33 -11.89 -23.00
CA GLY A 191 -11.14 -11.52 -24.16
C GLY A 191 -11.17 -12.57 -25.29
N SER A 192 -10.60 -13.76 -25.08
CA SER A 192 -10.52 -14.86 -26.06
C SER A 192 -11.17 -16.13 -25.48
N PRO A 193 -12.52 -16.29 -25.56
CA PRO A 193 -13.24 -17.42 -24.99
C PRO A 193 -12.65 -18.78 -25.38
N GLU A 194 -12.23 -18.94 -26.63
CA GLU A 194 -11.66 -20.18 -27.16
C GLU A 194 -10.32 -20.55 -26.50
N ARG A 195 -9.54 -19.56 -26.04
CA ARG A 195 -8.28 -19.78 -25.30
C ARG A 195 -8.51 -20.16 -23.85
N LEU A 196 -9.59 -19.65 -23.23
CA LEU A 196 -10.02 -20.08 -21.90
C LEU A 196 -10.62 -21.49 -21.96
N ASP A 197 -11.50 -21.74 -22.93
CA ASP A 197 -12.24 -22.99 -23.08
C ASP A 197 -11.37 -24.18 -23.49
N SER A 198 -10.22 -23.93 -24.13
CA SER A 198 -9.23 -24.96 -24.48
C SER A 198 -8.19 -25.24 -23.38
N ALA A 199 -8.05 -24.36 -22.38
CA ALA A 199 -6.92 -24.41 -21.44
C ALA A 199 -6.96 -25.55 -20.41
N LEU A 200 -8.14 -26.06 -20.04
CA LEU A 200 -8.33 -27.15 -19.07
C LEU A 200 -8.92 -28.42 -19.71
N GLY A 201 -8.84 -28.53 -21.04
CA GLY A 201 -9.39 -29.65 -21.80
C GLY A 201 -10.92 -29.76 -21.73
N GLU A 202 -11.44 -30.97 -21.55
CA GLU A 202 -12.89 -31.25 -21.55
C GLU A 202 -13.67 -30.52 -20.45
N LEU A 203 -12.99 -30.07 -19.38
CA LEU A 203 -13.59 -29.38 -18.24
C LEU A 203 -13.84 -27.88 -18.49
N SER A 204 -13.16 -27.25 -19.46
CA SER A 204 -13.15 -25.79 -19.61
C SER A 204 -14.17 -25.20 -20.57
N GLY A 205 -14.96 -25.97 -21.34
CA GLY A 205 -15.84 -25.47 -22.43
C GLY A 205 -17.02 -24.55 -22.05
N ARG A 206 -16.94 -23.85 -20.91
CA ARG A 206 -17.85 -22.79 -20.42
C ARG A 206 -17.08 -21.66 -19.71
N LEU A 207 -15.75 -21.70 -19.67
CA LEU A 207 -14.92 -20.78 -18.89
C LEU A 207 -14.91 -19.39 -19.53
N GLY A 208 -14.88 -19.33 -20.87
CA GLY A 208 -15.01 -18.10 -21.63
C GLY A 208 -16.34 -17.39 -21.36
N GLN A 209 -17.45 -18.12 -21.41
CA GLN A 209 -18.78 -17.56 -21.08
C GLN A 209 -18.85 -17.08 -19.62
N ALA A 210 -18.31 -17.85 -18.67
CA ALA A 210 -18.31 -17.48 -17.26
C ALA A 210 -17.39 -16.30 -16.91
N ALA A 211 -16.50 -15.91 -17.83
CA ALA A 211 -15.53 -14.83 -17.67
C ALA A 211 -15.87 -13.55 -18.47
N GLU A 212 -17.03 -13.47 -19.14
CA GLU A 212 -17.40 -12.34 -20.01
C GLU A 212 -17.42 -10.99 -19.26
N ASP A 213 -18.10 -10.94 -18.11
CA ASP A 213 -18.09 -9.79 -17.18
C ASP A 213 -16.66 -9.36 -16.79
N LEU A 214 -15.84 -10.34 -16.41
CA LEU A 214 -14.46 -10.17 -15.99
C LEU A 214 -13.59 -9.62 -17.14
N ALA A 215 -13.74 -10.16 -18.35
CA ALA A 215 -13.05 -9.70 -19.54
C ALA A 215 -13.41 -8.24 -19.87
N HIS A 216 -14.68 -7.86 -19.76
CA HIS A 216 -15.12 -6.48 -19.92
C HIS A 216 -14.61 -5.54 -18.81
N ALA A 217 -14.54 -6.00 -17.56
CA ALA A 217 -13.95 -5.25 -16.46
C ALA A 217 -12.46 -5.00 -16.65
N LEU A 218 -11.70 -6.02 -17.04
CA LEU A 218 -10.26 -5.91 -17.33
C LEU A 218 -10.00 -5.05 -18.57
N ARG A 219 -10.83 -5.17 -19.61
CA ARG A 219 -10.77 -4.29 -20.79
C ARG A 219 -10.92 -2.80 -20.43
N ARG A 220 -11.68 -2.44 -19.40
CA ARG A 220 -11.79 -1.03 -18.95
C ARG A 220 -10.49 -0.49 -18.33
N LEU A 221 -9.68 -1.34 -17.71
CA LEU A 221 -8.37 -0.98 -17.14
C LEU A 221 -7.29 -0.76 -18.22
N VAL A 222 -7.49 -1.30 -19.43
CA VAL A 222 -6.51 -1.25 -20.54
C VAL A 222 -6.94 -0.32 -21.69
N HIS A 223 -8.25 -0.21 -21.96
CA HIS A 223 -8.79 0.54 -23.09
C HIS A 223 -9.98 1.45 -22.72
N GLY A 224 -10.32 1.56 -21.43
CA GLY A 224 -11.47 2.31 -20.95
C GLY A 224 -11.11 3.56 -20.14
N ASP A 225 -12.01 3.92 -19.23
CA ASP A 225 -11.93 5.07 -18.34
C ASP A 225 -10.79 4.99 -17.30
N LEU A 226 -10.15 3.83 -17.18
CA LEU A 226 -9.02 3.57 -16.28
C LEU A 226 -7.71 3.25 -17.03
N ALA A 227 -7.69 3.38 -18.36
CA ALA A 227 -6.48 3.22 -19.17
C ALA A 227 -5.42 4.29 -18.85
N GLY A 228 -4.16 4.00 -19.15
CA GLY A 228 -3.02 4.85 -18.84
C GLY A 228 -2.66 4.89 -17.35
N MET A 229 -2.84 3.79 -16.62
CA MET A 229 -2.46 3.68 -15.19
C MET A 229 -1.79 2.34 -14.85
N PHE A 230 -2.38 1.22 -15.28
CA PHE A 230 -1.97 -0.15 -14.91
C PHE A 230 -1.65 -1.05 -16.13
N ASP A 231 -1.61 -0.45 -17.32
CA ASP A 231 -1.64 -1.05 -18.64
C ASP A 231 -0.28 -1.00 -19.37
N ALA A 232 0.76 -0.53 -18.70
CA ALA A 232 2.11 -0.36 -19.22
C ALA A 232 3.16 -0.64 -18.11
N PRO A 233 4.44 -0.88 -18.47
CA PRO A 233 5.52 -1.02 -17.49
C PRO A 233 5.56 0.15 -16.49
N SER A 234 5.99 -0.12 -15.25
CA SER A 234 6.10 0.90 -14.22
C SER A 234 7.04 2.03 -14.64
N THR A 235 6.60 3.29 -14.54
CA THR A 235 7.43 4.47 -14.89
C THR A 235 8.58 4.73 -13.93
N VAL A 236 8.59 4.04 -12.79
CA VAL A 236 9.54 4.20 -11.70
C VAL A 236 9.83 2.81 -11.15
N THR A 237 11.11 2.45 -11.09
CA THR A 237 11.59 1.21 -10.46
C THR A 237 12.09 1.56 -9.07
N PHE A 238 11.43 1.03 -8.04
CA PHE A 238 11.90 1.17 -6.66
C PHE A 238 12.91 0.07 -6.37
N ASP A 239 14.09 0.44 -5.87
CA ASP A 239 15.06 -0.51 -5.35
C ASP A 239 14.79 -0.77 -3.85
N PRO A 240 14.36 -1.98 -3.45
CA PRO A 240 14.18 -2.33 -2.04
C PRO A 240 15.51 -2.53 -1.29
N SER A 241 16.64 -2.59 -1.99
CA SER A 241 17.98 -2.74 -1.40
C SER A 241 18.68 -1.39 -1.15
N ALA A 242 18.30 -0.31 -1.83
CA ALA A 242 18.88 1.03 -1.69
C ALA A 242 18.95 1.49 -0.23
N THR A 243 20.13 1.86 0.26
CA THR A 243 20.35 2.26 1.65
C THR A 243 19.76 3.66 1.91
N PRO A 244 19.53 4.06 3.18
CA PRO A 244 19.13 5.43 3.50
C PRO A 244 20.20 6.50 3.16
N GLU A 245 21.44 6.09 2.88
CA GLU A 245 22.54 6.96 2.43
C GLU A 245 22.56 7.12 0.90
N ASP A 246 22.07 6.10 0.17
CA ASP A 246 21.64 6.28 -1.21
C ASP A 246 20.46 7.25 -1.25
N LYS A 247 20.31 7.97 -2.36
CA LYS A 247 19.37 9.11 -2.44
C LYS A 247 17.88 8.71 -2.43
N ASP A 248 17.55 7.43 -2.22
CA ASP A 248 16.19 6.87 -2.27
C ASP A 248 15.52 6.74 -0.89
N ALA A 249 15.95 7.52 0.10
CA ALA A 249 15.53 7.41 1.50
C ALA A 249 13.99 7.52 1.77
N LEU A 250 13.20 8.02 0.81
CA LEU A 250 11.73 8.05 0.89
C LEU A 250 11.05 7.36 -0.31
N ILE A 251 10.50 6.16 -0.10
CA ILE A 251 9.74 5.40 -1.12
C ILE A 251 8.27 5.86 -1.12
N ALA A 252 8.00 7.09 -1.57
CA ALA A 252 6.65 7.67 -1.63
C ALA A 252 5.82 7.17 -2.83
N ARG A 253 5.50 5.86 -2.87
CA ARG A 253 4.99 5.18 -4.08
C ARG A 253 3.78 5.82 -4.78
N MET A 254 2.74 6.31 -4.09
CA MET A 254 1.45 6.59 -4.75
C MET A 254 0.76 7.94 -4.42
N THR A 255 0.88 8.88 -5.35
CA THR A 255 -0.04 10.03 -5.51
C THR A 255 -1.18 9.63 -6.43
N ALA A 256 -2.16 8.87 -5.88
CA ALA A 256 -3.35 8.47 -6.61
C ALA A 256 -4.41 9.59 -6.58
N LYS A 257 -4.57 10.34 -7.67
CA LYS A 257 -5.59 11.42 -7.77
C LYS A 257 -6.98 10.81 -7.99
N ASN A 258 -7.53 10.19 -6.95
CA ASN A 258 -8.84 9.51 -6.91
C ASN A 258 -10.02 10.49 -7.03
N ALA A 259 -10.09 11.25 -8.13
CA ALA A 259 -11.21 12.12 -8.47
C ALA A 259 -12.44 11.30 -8.95
N ALA A 260 -12.21 10.27 -9.77
CA ALA A 260 -13.27 9.37 -10.24
C ALA A 260 -13.93 8.61 -9.08
N LEU A 261 -13.13 7.86 -8.30
CA LEU A 261 -13.63 7.13 -7.13
C LEU A 261 -14.27 8.05 -6.08
N LYS A 262 -13.78 9.28 -5.85
CA LYS A 262 -14.42 10.23 -4.93
C LYS A 262 -15.74 10.79 -5.46
N LYS A 263 -15.93 10.93 -6.77
CA LYS A 263 -17.19 11.45 -7.33
C LYS A 263 -18.31 10.42 -7.12
N GLU A 264 -18.09 9.16 -7.49
CA GLU A 264 -19.08 8.10 -7.27
C GLU A 264 -19.28 7.75 -5.78
N ASN A 265 -18.24 7.71 -4.93
CA ASN A 265 -18.45 7.52 -3.49
C ASN A 265 -19.14 8.72 -2.82
N LYS A 266 -19.12 9.92 -3.43
CA LYS A 266 -19.89 11.08 -2.95
C LYS A 266 -21.34 11.00 -3.37
N GLU A 267 -21.63 10.50 -4.56
CA GLU A 267 -22.99 10.27 -5.07
C GLU A 267 -23.65 9.07 -4.34
N LEU A 268 -22.96 7.94 -4.20
CA LEU A 268 -23.39 6.77 -3.42
C LEU A 268 -23.39 7.04 -1.90
N GLY A 269 -22.44 7.83 -1.40
CA GLY A 269 -22.38 8.26 0.00
C GLY A 269 -23.49 9.26 0.35
N GLY A 270 -23.96 10.06 -0.62
CA GLY A 270 -25.17 10.87 -0.49
C GLY A 270 -26.42 10.01 -0.28
N ALA A 271 -26.56 8.94 -1.08
CA ALA A 271 -27.66 7.98 -0.93
C ALA A 271 -27.59 7.18 0.39
N ARG A 272 -26.40 6.72 0.81
CA ARG A 272 -26.22 5.93 2.05
C ARG A 272 -26.27 6.76 3.34
N ARG A 273 -25.97 8.06 3.30
CA ARG A 273 -26.09 8.97 4.47
C ARG A 273 -27.52 9.13 4.97
N ALA A 274 -28.53 8.77 4.19
CA ALA A 274 -29.92 8.75 4.63
C ALA A 274 -30.27 7.56 5.57
N GLN A 275 -29.40 6.54 5.71
CA GLN A 275 -29.77 5.29 6.39
C GLN A 275 -28.81 4.69 7.43
N ARG A 276 -27.56 5.17 7.60
CA ARG A 276 -26.71 4.73 8.72
C ARG A 276 -25.91 5.86 9.37
N LEU A 277 -26.24 6.12 10.63
CA LEU A 277 -25.38 6.77 11.62
C LEU A 277 -24.45 5.73 12.25
N HIS A 278 -23.28 6.21 12.72
CA HIS A 278 -22.21 5.49 13.43
C HIS A 278 -21.25 4.60 12.60
N GLY A 279 -19.95 4.80 12.84
CA GLY A 279 -18.82 4.06 12.27
C GLY A 279 -17.74 4.99 11.69
N PRO A 280 -16.55 5.14 12.32
CA PRO A 280 -15.41 5.82 11.71
C PRO A 280 -14.80 4.95 10.60
N VAL A 281 -14.16 5.59 9.62
CA VAL A 281 -13.41 4.94 8.53
C VAL A 281 -11.97 5.43 8.62
N ASP A 282 -11.07 4.54 9.04
CA ASP A 282 -9.66 4.87 9.26
C ASP A 282 -8.81 4.66 7.99
N GLU A 283 -7.83 5.54 7.81
CA GLU A 283 -6.81 5.46 6.75
C GLU A 283 -5.48 5.03 7.41
N ALA A 284 -5.25 3.72 7.47
CA ALA A 284 -4.07 3.13 8.10
C ALA A 284 -2.88 3.06 7.13
N ALA A 285 -1.70 3.45 7.59
CA ALA A 285 -0.43 3.14 6.94
C ALA A 285 0.19 1.91 7.63
N SER A 286 0.30 0.80 6.91
CA SER A 286 0.95 -0.42 7.39
C SER A 286 2.41 -0.48 6.92
N ALA A 287 3.35 -0.68 7.84
CA ALA A 287 4.71 -1.09 7.52
C ALA A 287 4.77 -2.63 7.40
N ASP A 288 5.51 -3.15 6.43
CA ASP A 288 5.73 -4.59 6.24
C ASP A 288 6.96 -5.03 7.06
N PRO A 289 6.82 -5.94 8.04
CA PRO A 289 7.94 -6.39 8.88
C PRO A 289 8.91 -7.35 8.17
N ALA A 290 8.58 -7.89 6.99
CA ALA A 290 9.36 -8.97 6.35
C ALA A 290 10.60 -8.51 5.56
N ALA A 291 10.90 -7.20 5.52
CA ALA A 291 11.84 -6.60 4.55
C ALA A 291 13.24 -6.23 5.10
N TRP A 292 13.59 -6.63 6.33
CA TRP A 292 14.79 -6.14 7.02
C TRP A 292 15.68 -7.28 7.57
N PRO A 293 16.99 -7.33 7.24
CA PRO A 293 17.94 -8.12 8.00
C PRO A 293 18.11 -7.52 9.41
N GLY A 294 18.39 -8.39 10.40
CA GLY A 294 18.47 -8.03 11.82
C GLY A 294 19.78 -7.40 12.28
#